data_AF-A0A6G8CWT8-F1
#
_entry.id   AF-A0A6G8CWT8-F1
#
_cell.length_a   1.000
_cell.length_b   1.000
_cell.length_c   1.000
_cell.angle_alpha   90.00
_cell.angle_beta   90.00
_cell.angle_gamma   90.00
#
_symmetry.space_group_name_H-M   'P 1'
#
loop_
_entity.id
_entity.type
_entity.pdbx_description
1 polymer ?
#
loop_
_entity_poly.entity_id
_entity_poly.type
_entity_poly.pdbx_seq_one_letter_code
_entity_poly.pdbx_strand_id
1 'polypeptide(L)'
;MNHFLNLSWALLLFVAHLLVALRALTRPNRTPASRIAWLSVIMLVPLAGMVAYLLLGETSIGQARIQRMRRAEKSIAKPHEGLVAPEAVAPQALPLFDFCHYITGFGVTGGNRITVLRDADAPASEPMRNSLAAIDALVAHIEQASEQVHVAVYIWLDDDKGRQIAQAVAAAAQRGVQCRLMVDSLGSRDFVRSATWKMLACAGVKLHATLSDISHLRHMAFSRVDLRDHRKIMVIDNRIAFCGSQNFASPLFRIKPRFAPWIDMLLRCEGPIVRQMQYLFLSGWIPETGETGLDHLPAQAPENSLPGASTAQVFETGPTARFSAMSDMFVACIYAARKELVITTPYFVPDESMLRAICAAPRRGVKTTIIFPARNDSWLVGNACRSSYMDLLQSGVDVHEYPLGLLHTKSMTIDGELALVGSANMDRRSLELNYENNLLISDKDVTAQILERQMGYLSVSHRVDPEVVRAWPLHRRLTQNFIAMMAPVL
;
A
#
# COMPACT_ATOMS: atom_id res chain seq x y z
N MET A 1 -50.97 -10.82 -26.36
CA MET A 1 -50.52 -10.29 -25.05
C MET A 1 -49.06 -10.66 -24.75
N ASN A 2 -48.67 -11.95 -24.79
CA ASN A 2 -47.29 -12.40 -24.51
C ASN A 2 -46.21 -11.80 -25.44
N HIS A 3 -46.52 -11.55 -26.71
CA HIS A 3 -45.55 -10.99 -27.66
C HIS A 3 -45.20 -9.51 -27.37
N PHE A 4 -46.20 -8.72 -26.97
CA PHE A 4 -46.01 -7.32 -26.54
C PHE A 4 -45.25 -7.21 -25.23
N LEU A 5 -45.53 -8.11 -24.27
CA LEU A 5 -44.77 -8.24 -23.03
C LEU A 5 -43.30 -8.61 -23.30
N ASN A 6 -43.03 -9.52 -24.22
CA ASN A 6 -41.65 -9.88 -24.56
C ASN A 6 -40.89 -8.75 -25.27
N LEU A 7 -41.57 -7.99 -26.13
CA LEU A 7 -40.97 -6.84 -26.82
C LEU A 7 -40.65 -5.69 -25.85
N SER A 8 -41.52 -5.43 -24.87
CA SER A 8 -41.26 -4.41 -23.85
C SER A 8 -40.09 -4.79 -22.94
N TRP A 9 -39.99 -6.06 -22.52
CA TRP A 9 -38.83 -6.55 -21.75
C TRP A 9 -37.53 -6.48 -22.55
N ALA A 10 -37.54 -6.84 -23.83
CA ALA A 10 -36.37 -6.74 -24.70
C ALA A 10 -35.91 -5.28 -24.87
N LEU A 11 -36.85 -4.36 -25.06
CA LEU A 11 -36.56 -2.93 -25.16
C LEU A 11 -35.98 -2.39 -23.84
N LEU A 12 -36.55 -2.76 -22.70
CA LEU A 12 -36.03 -2.36 -21.38
C LEU A 12 -34.61 -2.86 -21.16
N LEU A 13 -34.32 -4.12 -21.48
CA LEU A 13 -32.98 -4.69 -21.38
C LEU A 13 -31.98 -3.99 -22.33
N PHE A 14 -32.41 -3.69 -23.56
CA PHE A 14 -31.59 -2.96 -24.51
C PHE A 14 -31.27 -1.53 -24.03
N VAL A 15 -32.27 -0.81 -23.51
CA VAL A 15 -32.07 0.53 -22.92
C VAL A 15 -31.14 0.46 -21.71
N ALA A 16 -31.35 -0.50 -20.81
CA ALA A 16 -30.46 -0.72 -19.66
C ALA A 16 -29.02 -1.00 -20.11
N HIS A 17 -28.85 -1.81 -21.16
CA HIS A 17 -27.56 -2.12 -21.75
C HIS A 17 -26.84 -0.89 -22.28
N LEU A 18 -27.54 -0.03 -23.04
CA LEU A 18 -26.99 1.23 -23.53
C LEU A 18 -26.62 2.18 -22.38
N LEU A 19 -27.45 2.26 -21.34
CA LEU A 19 -27.18 3.11 -20.18
C LEU A 19 -25.93 2.66 -19.41
N VAL A 20 -25.75 1.34 -19.21
CA VAL A 20 -24.56 0.79 -18.55
C VAL A 20 -23.32 0.98 -19.42
N ALA A 21 -23.40 0.79 -20.73
CA ALA A 21 -22.29 1.07 -21.65
C ALA A 21 -21.91 2.56 -21.66
N LEU A 22 -22.90 3.46 -21.72
CA LEU A 22 -22.67 4.91 -21.63
C LEU A 22 -22.05 5.29 -20.29
N ARG A 23 -22.50 4.66 -19.19
CA ARG A 23 -21.92 4.85 -17.86
C ARG A 23 -20.45 4.40 -17.82
N ALA A 24 -20.13 3.23 -18.38
CA ALA A 24 -18.76 2.72 -18.48
C ALA A 24 -17.84 3.66 -19.27
N LEU A 25 -18.36 4.25 -20.35
CA LEU A 25 -17.63 5.19 -21.20
C LEU A 25 -17.40 6.54 -20.50
N THR A 26 -18.44 7.08 -19.83
CA THR A 26 -18.43 8.42 -19.22
C THR A 26 -17.86 8.45 -17.81
N ARG A 27 -17.49 7.29 -17.24
CA ARG A 27 -16.92 7.24 -15.89
C ARG A 27 -15.62 8.07 -15.83
N PRO A 28 -15.52 9.04 -14.90
CA PRO A 28 -14.30 9.82 -14.71
C PRO A 28 -13.17 8.94 -14.17
N ASN A 29 -11.94 9.43 -14.26
CA ASN A 29 -10.78 8.80 -13.60
C ASN A 29 -10.59 7.33 -14.02
N ARG A 30 -10.69 7.08 -15.33
CA ARG A 30 -10.55 5.76 -15.97
C ARG A 30 -9.74 5.90 -17.23
N THR A 31 -8.78 4.99 -17.42
CA THR A 31 -7.94 4.97 -18.62
C THR A 31 -8.75 4.55 -19.86
N PRO A 32 -8.36 5.00 -21.08
CA PRO A 32 -8.99 4.54 -22.32
C PRO A 32 -9.00 3.03 -22.47
N ALA A 33 -7.90 2.35 -22.11
CA ALA A 33 -7.80 0.90 -22.13
C ALA A 33 -8.85 0.22 -21.23
N SER A 34 -9.02 0.71 -19.99
CA SER A 34 -10.05 0.18 -19.08
C SER A 34 -11.47 0.42 -19.61
N ARG A 35 -11.74 1.58 -20.22
CA ARG A 35 -13.04 1.87 -20.85
C ARG A 35 -13.36 0.90 -21.98
N ILE A 36 -12.42 0.69 -22.91
CA ILE A 36 -12.60 -0.27 -24.01
C ILE A 36 -12.80 -1.67 -23.46
N ALA A 37 -11.99 -2.11 -22.48
CA ALA A 37 -12.11 -3.45 -21.92
C ALA A 37 -13.50 -3.69 -21.29
N TRP A 38 -14.02 -2.73 -20.52
CA TRP A 38 -15.37 -2.82 -19.94
C TRP A 38 -16.47 -2.75 -21.00
N LEU A 39 -16.32 -1.88 -22.00
CA LEU A 39 -17.26 -1.85 -23.13
C LEU A 39 -17.29 -3.18 -23.88
N SER A 40 -16.14 -3.80 -24.14
CA SER A 40 -16.07 -5.12 -24.78
C SER A 40 -16.77 -6.19 -23.93
N VAL A 41 -16.54 -6.23 -22.62
CA VAL A 41 -17.20 -7.19 -21.71
C VAL A 41 -18.72 -6.99 -21.71
N ILE A 42 -19.17 -5.73 -21.63
CA ILE A 42 -20.59 -5.39 -21.71
C ILE A 42 -21.15 -5.86 -23.05
N MET A 43 -20.58 -5.45 -24.19
CA MET A 43 -21.12 -5.75 -25.52
C MET A 43 -21.10 -7.25 -25.87
N LEU A 44 -20.05 -7.99 -25.49
CA LEU A 44 -19.90 -9.41 -25.84
C LEU A 44 -20.80 -10.33 -25.00
N VAL A 45 -21.08 -9.95 -23.74
CA VAL A 45 -21.91 -10.74 -22.84
C VAL A 45 -22.92 -9.82 -22.13
N PRO A 46 -23.98 -9.33 -22.81
CA PRO A 46 -24.80 -8.21 -22.35
C PRO A 46 -25.27 -8.26 -20.90
N LEU A 47 -25.93 -9.34 -20.50
CA LEU A 47 -26.48 -9.44 -19.14
C LEU A 47 -25.37 -9.61 -18.09
N ALA A 48 -24.47 -10.56 -18.30
CA ALA A 48 -23.40 -10.85 -17.34
C ALA A 48 -22.36 -9.71 -17.28
N GLY A 49 -22.07 -9.05 -18.40
CA GLY A 49 -21.15 -7.93 -18.52
C GLY A 49 -21.69 -6.67 -17.87
N MET A 50 -22.99 -6.39 -17.98
CA MET A 50 -23.63 -5.32 -17.20
C MET A 50 -23.51 -5.59 -15.69
N VAL A 51 -23.86 -6.80 -15.25
CA VAL A 51 -23.77 -7.18 -13.83
C VAL A 51 -22.33 -7.11 -13.34
N ALA A 52 -21.37 -7.62 -14.13
CA ALA A 52 -19.95 -7.54 -13.83
C ALA A 52 -19.45 -6.09 -13.76
N TYR A 53 -19.89 -5.21 -14.65
CA TYR A 53 -19.53 -3.78 -14.61
C TYR A 53 -20.13 -3.08 -13.39
N LEU A 54 -21.35 -3.41 -12.99
CA LEU A 54 -21.94 -2.80 -11.80
C LEU A 54 -21.26 -3.28 -10.50
N LEU A 55 -20.81 -4.53 -10.47
CA LEU A 55 -20.08 -5.14 -9.36
C LEU A 55 -18.62 -4.69 -9.27
N LEU A 56 -17.94 -4.70 -10.41
CA LEU A 56 -16.49 -4.57 -10.51
C LEU A 56 -16.08 -3.38 -11.36
N GLY A 57 -16.95 -2.72 -12.09
CA GLY A 57 -16.61 -1.55 -12.92
C GLY A 57 -16.75 -0.22 -12.17
N GLU A 58 -17.49 -0.15 -11.06
CA GLU A 58 -17.78 1.08 -10.31
C GLU A 58 -17.04 1.16 -8.97
N THR A 59 -16.13 2.12 -8.79
CA THR A 59 -15.28 2.24 -7.58
C THR A 59 -15.84 3.20 -6.52
N SER A 60 -17.16 3.39 -6.45
CA SER A 60 -17.73 4.36 -5.52
C SER A 60 -17.74 3.83 -4.09
N ILE A 61 -17.14 4.57 -3.17
CA ILE A 61 -17.24 4.34 -1.72
C ILE A 61 -18.50 4.98 -1.10
N GLY A 62 -19.36 5.58 -1.94
CA GLY A 62 -20.56 6.29 -1.53
C GLY A 62 -20.30 7.76 -1.17
N GLN A 63 -21.16 8.65 -1.68
CA GLN A 63 -21.02 10.10 -1.49
C GLN A 63 -21.07 10.52 -0.01
N ALA A 64 -21.88 9.83 0.80
CA ALA A 64 -21.95 10.10 2.24
C ALA A 64 -20.61 9.85 2.95
N ARG A 65 -19.92 8.75 2.61
CA ARG A 65 -18.60 8.42 3.16
C ARG A 65 -17.55 9.44 2.72
N ILE A 66 -17.52 9.81 1.44
CA ILE A 66 -16.65 10.87 0.91
C ILE A 66 -16.87 12.19 1.66
N GLN A 67 -18.12 12.57 1.90
CA GLN A 67 -18.44 13.79 2.65
C GLN A 67 -18.00 13.72 4.11
N ARG A 68 -18.14 12.57 4.79
CA ARG A 68 -17.61 12.38 6.15
C ARG A 68 -16.10 12.53 6.20
N MET A 69 -15.38 11.87 5.28
CA MET A 69 -13.92 11.96 5.18
C MET A 69 -13.46 13.41 4.95
N ARG A 70 -14.05 14.11 3.97
CA ARG A 70 -13.73 15.53 3.71
C ARG A 70 -14.05 16.45 4.89
N ARG A 71 -15.05 16.13 5.71
CA ARG A 71 -15.35 16.90 6.93
C ARG A 71 -14.29 16.66 7.99
N ALA A 72 -13.87 15.41 8.19
CA ALA A 72 -12.80 15.05 9.12
C ALA A 72 -11.45 15.68 8.69
N GLU A 73 -11.06 15.57 7.42
CA GLU A 73 -9.84 16.20 6.89
C GLU A 73 -9.79 17.71 7.14
N LYS A 74 -10.96 18.38 7.13
CA LYS A 74 -11.09 19.81 7.43
C LYS A 74 -11.11 20.13 8.93
N SER A 75 -11.53 19.20 9.78
CA SER A 75 -11.60 19.42 11.24
C SER A 75 -10.26 19.15 11.91
N ILE A 76 -9.52 18.14 11.42
CA ILE A 76 -8.22 17.76 11.97
C ILE A 76 -7.21 18.86 11.67
N ALA A 77 -6.59 19.39 12.71
CA ALA A 77 -5.52 20.36 12.58
C ALA A 77 -4.33 19.70 11.86
N LYS A 78 -3.84 20.35 10.80
CA LYS A 78 -2.67 19.87 10.09
C LYS A 78 -1.42 19.97 10.98
N PRO A 79 -0.48 19.02 10.84
CA PRO A 79 0.85 19.16 11.44
C PRO A 79 1.49 20.50 11.08
N HIS A 80 2.25 21.08 12.02
CA HIS A 80 3.01 22.29 11.75
C HIS A 80 3.91 22.13 10.52
N GLU A 81 3.75 23.03 9.55
CA GLU A 81 4.61 23.13 8.37
C GLU A 81 5.94 23.83 8.74
N GLY A 82 7.04 23.44 8.11
CA GLY A 82 8.24 24.31 8.05
C GLY A 82 9.33 24.10 9.11
N LEU A 83 9.59 22.88 9.57
CA LEU A 83 10.79 22.60 10.39
C LEU A 83 12.08 22.40 9.56
N VAL A 84 12.04 22.65 8.26
CA VAL A 84 13.19 22.52 7.36
C VAL A 84 13.29 23.78 6.51
N ALA A 85 14.41 24.48 6.60
CA ALA A 85 14.77 25.46 5.58
C ALA A 85 14.92 24.72 4.24
N PRO A 86 14.38 25.22 3.10
CA PRO A 86 14.51 24.56 1.79
C PRO A 86 15.94 24.13 1.43
N GLU A 87 16.93 24.83 1.99
CA GLU A 87 18.38 24.59 1.87
C GLU A 87 18.86 23.25 2.47
N ALA A 88 18.12 22.66 3.41
CA ALA A 88 18.46 21.39 4.04
C ALA A 88 17.96 20.16 3.25
N VAL A 89 17.16 20.38 2.20
CA VAL A 89 16.71 19.33 1.28
C VAL A 89 17.62 19.30 0.06
N ALA A 90 18.08 18.12 -0.34
CA ALA A 90 18.89 17.99 -1.55
C ALA A 90 18.10 18.52 -2.77
N PRO A 91 18.68 19.36 -3.65
CA PRO A 91 17.95 19.98 -4.77
C PRO A 91 17.22 18.98 -5.68
N GLN A 92 17.79 17.79 -5.86
CA GLN A 92 17.23 16.68 -6.62
C GLN A 92 15.97 16.06 -5.97
N ALA A 93 15.78 16.24 -4.66
CA ALA A 93 14.66 15.71 -3.91
C ALA A 93 13.48 16.70 -3.81
N LEU A 94 13.74 18.01 -3.97
CA LEU A 94 12.73 19.07 -3.85
C LEU A 94 11.48 18.81 -4.71
N PRO A 95 11.59 18.46 -6.02
CA PRO A 95 10.39 18.21 -6.83
C PRO A 95 9.55 17.04 -6.33
N LEU A 96 10.17 16.05 -5.68
CA LEU A 96 9.45 14.90 -5.11
C LEU A 96 8.70 15.30 -3.84
N PHE A 97 9.31 16.11 -2.97
CA PHE A 97 8.64 16.66 -1.79
C PHE A 97 7.53 17.65 -2.15
N ASP A 98 7.72 18.48 -3.18
CA ASP A 98 6.66 19.35 -3.71
C ASP A 98 5.48 18.51 -4.23
N PHE A 99 5.78 17.38 -4.87
CA PHE A 99 4.73 16.46 -5.31
C PHE A 99 4.04 15.77 -4.13
N CYS A 100 4.76 15.34 -3.09
CA CYS A 100 4.17 14.85 -1.84
C CYS A 100 3.25 15.91 -1.19
N HIS A 101 3.69 17.18 -1.18
CA HIS A 101 2.90 18.32 -0.69
C HIS A 101 1.64 18.50 -1.54
N TYR A 102 1.70 18.37 -2.86
CA TYR A 102 0.52 18.45 -3.71
C TYR A 102 -0.53 17.36 -3.40
N ILE A 103 -0.09 16.16 -2.98
CA ILE A 103 -0.97 15.03 -2.65
C ILE A 103 -1.70 15.25 -1.31
N THR A 104 -0.97 15.56 -0.23
CA THR A 104 -1.53 15.62 1.13
C THR A 104 -1.64 17.03 1.70
N GLY A 105 -0.92 17.98 1.14
CA GLY A 105 -0.75 19.32 1.68
C GLY A 105 0.01 19.32 3.01
N PHE A 106 0.89 18.35 3.24
CA PHE A 106 1.85 18.40 4.34
C PHE A 106 3.12 19.14 3.92
N GLY A 107 3.78 19.84 4.82
CA GLY A 107 5.14 20.32 4.59
C GLY A 107 6.17 19.20 4.69
N VAL A 108 7.35 19.39 4.09
CA VAL A 108 8.51 18.55 4.38
C VAL A 108 8.93 18.74 5.84
N THR A 109 9.36 17.65 6.50
CA THR A 109 9.84 17.69 7.89
C THR A 109 11.28 17.23 7.96
N GLY A 110 12.02 17.77 8.91
CA GLY A 110 13.41 17.43 9.18
C GLY A 110 13.60 17.31 10.67
N GLY A 111 14.80 16.91 11.07
CA GLY A 111 15.05 16.55 12.46
C GLY A 111 14.36 15.26 12.90
N ASN A 112 14.07 14.38 11.94
CA ASN A 112 13.50 13.07 12.18
C ASN A 112 14.60 12.03 12.40
N ARG A 113 14.35 11.06 13.28
CA ARG A 113 15.17 9.85 13.35
C ARG A 113 14.38 8.71 12.73
N ILE A 114 14.91 8.14 11.65
CA ILE A 114 14.32 6.99 10.98
C ILE A 114 15.30 5.83 11.09
N THR A 115 14.80 4.66 11.47
CA THR A 115 15.62 3.45 11.64
C THR A 115 14.95 2.26 10.98
N VAL A 116 15.69 1.52 10.17
CA VAL A 116 15.22 0.26 9.59
C VAL A 116 15.29 -0.82 10.67
N LEU A 117 14.14 -1.36 11.07
CA LEU A 117 14.12 -2.41 12.08
C LEU A 117 14.63 -3.73 11.49
N ARG A 118 15.65 -4.28 12.14
CA ARG A 118 16.33 -5.50 11.73
C ARG A 118 17.03 -6.15 12.91
N ASP A 119 17.39 -7.40 12.72
CA ASP A 119 18.40 -8.07 13.52
C ASP A 119 19.75 -7.79 12.84
N ALA A 120 20.66 -7.12 13.55
CA ALA A 120 21.94 -6.67 12.99
C ALA A 120 22.82 -7.85 12.53
N ASP A 121 22.67 -9.00 13.18
CA ASP A 121 23.47 -10.20 12.98
C ASP A 121 22.75 -11.25 12.11
N ALA A 122 21.58 -10.92 11.57
CA ALA A 122 20.82 -11.85 10.73
C ALA A 122 21.49 -12.02 9.35
N PRO A 123 21.91 -13.24 8.97
CA PRO A 123 22.41 -13.48 7.63
C PRO A 123 21.27 -13.37 6.60
N ALA A 124 21.63 -13.10 5.34
CA ALA A 124 20.65 -13.00 4.25
C ALA A 124 19.81 -14.27 4.04
N SER A 125 20.35 -15.43 4.43
CA SER A 125 19.68 -16.74 4.41
C SER A 125 18.62 -16.92 5.50
N GLU A 126 18.57 -16.05 6.52
CA GLU A 126 17.62 -16.11 7.64
C GLU A 126 16.75 -14.84 7.70
N PRO A 127 15.98 -14.53 6.64
CA PRO A 127 15.27 -13.26 6.51
C PRO A 127 14.20 -13.07 7.60
N MET A 128 13.71 -14.16 8.20
CA MET A 128 12.71 -14.16 9.27
C MET A 128 13.18 -13.41 10.53
N ARG A 129 14.47 -13.50 10.88
CA ARG A 129 15.02 -12.89 12.09
C ARG A 129 14.76 -11.39 12.12
N ASN A 130 14.88 -10.75 10.97
CA ASN A 130 14.61 -9.32 10.87
C ASN A 130 13.12 -8.96 11.06
N SER A 131 12.20 -9.76 10.52
CA SER A 131 10.77 -9.54 10.72
C SER A 131 10.35 -9.80 12.16
N LEU A 132 10.96 -10.79 12.82
CA LEU A 132 10.78 -11.05 14.25
C LEU A 132 11.31 -9.90 15.10
N ALA A 133 12.54 -9.43 14.85
CA ALA A 133 13.13 -8.29 15.55
C ALA A 133 12.28 -7.01 15.40
N ALA A 134 11.69 -6.78 14.23
CA ALA A 134 10.77 -5.66 14.01
C ALA A 134 9.48 -5.76 14.84
N ILE A 135 8.90 -6.96 14.96
CA ILE A 135 7.71 -7.21 15.79
C ILE A 135 8.05 -7.05 17.27
N ASP A 136 9.17 -7.63 17.71
CA ASP A 136 9.57 -7.57 19.12
C ASP A 136 9.88 -6.12 19.53
N ALA A 137 10.50 -5.33 18.64
CA ALA A 137 10.69 -3.89 18.86
C ALA A 137 9.34 -3.14 18.96
N LEU A 138 8.38 -3.41 18.07
CA LEU A 138 7.04 -2.80 18.13
C LEU A 138 6.35 -3.14 19.46
N VAL A 139 6.37 -4.41 19.87
CA VAL A 139 5.78 -4.88 21.13
C VAL A 139 6.42 -4.15 22.32
N ALA A 140 7.74 -4.06 22.38
CA ALA A 140 8.45 -3.36 23.45
C ALA A 140 8.03 -1.89 23.57
N HIS A 141 7.83 -1.19 22.45
CA HIS A 141 7.36 0.21 22.46
C HIS A 141 5.89 0.32 22.89
N ILE A 142 5.02 -0.64 22.56
CA ILE A 142 3.62 -0.68 23.06
C ILE A 142 3.59 -0.95 24.57
N GLU A 143 4.46 -1.81 25.07
CA GLU A 143 4.58 -2.10 26.50
C GLU A 143 5.04 -0.88 27.30
N GLN A 144 5.82 0.02 26.70
CA GLN A 144 6.28 1.27 27.31
C GLN A 144 5.31 2.45 27.12
N ALA A 145 4.26 2.29 26.32
CA ALA A 145 3.31 3.37 26.04
C ALA A 145 2.64 3.89 27.31
N SER A 146 2.50 5.22 27.41
CA SER A 146 1.93 5.92 28.57
C SER A 146 0.64 6.70 28.29
N GLU A 147 0.39 7.11 27.05
CA GLU A 147 -0.72 8.00 26.70
C GLU A 147 -1.66 7.36 25.68
N GLN A 148 -1.13 6.92 24.54
CA GLN A 148 -1.94 6.40 23.44
C GLN A 148 -1.22 5.42 22.52
N VAL A 149 -1.97 4.45 21.98
CA VAL A 149 -1.51 3.52 20.94
C VAL A 149 -2.54 3.48 19.83
N HIS A 150 -2.18 3.97 18.64
CA HIS A 150 -3.04 3.99 17.47
C HIS A 150 -2.47 3.06 16.40
N VAL A 151 -3.29 2.17 15.86
CA VAL A 151 -2.86 1.20 14.84
C VAL A 151 -3.86 1.19 13.69
N ALA A 152 -3.38 1.38 12.47
CA ALA A 152 -4.05 1.03 11.24
C ALA A 152 -3.23 -0.04 10.50
N VAL A 153 -3.81 -1.21 10.24
CA VAL A 153 -3.13 -2.30 9.55
C VAL A 153 -4.06 -3.05 8.60
N TYR A 154 -3.53 -3.46 7.45
CA TYR A 154 -4.27 -4.24 6.47
C TYR A 154 -4.60 -5.66 6.95
N ILE A 155 -3.57 -6.45 7.25
CA ILE A 155 -3.71 -7.83 7.71
C ILE A 155 -3.21 -7.93 9.14
N TRP A 156 -4.10 -8.39 10.00
CA TRP A 156 -3.80 -8.91 11.33
C TRP A 156 -4.26 -10.36 11.37
N LEU A 157 -3.32 -11.29 11.59
CA LEU A 157 -3.63 -12.71 11.73
C LEU A 157 -3.71 -13.08 13.21
N ASP A 158 -4.63 -13.96 13.58
CA ASP A 158 -4.67 -14.55 14.92
C ASP A 158 -3.65 -15.70 15.06
N ASP A 159 -2.37 -15.40 14.82
CA ASP A 159 -1.24 -16.33 15.01
C ASP A 159 -0.42 -15.96 16.24
N ASP A 160 0.73 -16.63 16.46
CA ASP A 160 1.57 -16.40 17.62
C ASP A 160 2.04 -14.94 17.75
N LYS A 161 2.44 -14.31 16.64
CA LYS A 161 2.93 -12.93 16.65
C LYS A 161 1.79 -11.92 16.63
N GLY A 162 0.71 -12.20 15.91
CA GLY A 162 -0.49 -11.36 15.97
C GLY A 162 -1.13 -11.33 17.36
N ARG A 163 -1.13 -12.46 18.09
CA ARG A 163 -1.57 -12.51 19.50
C ARG A 163 -0.61 -11.80 20.44
N GLN A 164 0.72 -11.92 20.23
CA GLN A 164 1.71 -11.20 21.04
C GLN A 164 1.46 -9.68 20.97
N ILE A 165 1.26 -9.13 19.76
CA ILE A 165 0.94 -7.71 19.58
C ILE A 165 -0.40 -7.35 20.25
N ALA A 166 -1.44 -8.18 20.07
CA ALA A 166 -2.73 -7.94 20.68
C ALA A 166 -2.68 -7.95 22.22
N GLN A 167 -1.89 -8.86 22.81
CA GLN A 167 -1.67 -8.92 24.26
C GLN A 167 -0.96 -7.66 24.77
N ALA A 168 0.06 -7.17 24.07
CA ALA A 168 0.74 -5.94 24.43
C ALA A 168 -0.21 -4.73 24.41
N VAL A 169 -1.05 -4.61 23.38
CA VAL A 169 -2.06 -3.54 23.30
C VAL A 169 -3.11 -3.66 24.40
N ALA A 170 -3.61 -4.88 24.66
CA ALA A 170 -4.56 -5.12 25.74
C ALA A 170 -3.98 -4.74 27.11
N ALA A 171 -2.73 -5.11 27.36
CA ALA A 171 -2.02 -4.71 28.57
C ALA A 171 -1.86 -3.19 28.68
N ALA A 172 -1.56 -2.50 27.56
CA ALA A 172 -1.51 -1.03 27.55
C ALA A 172 -2.86 -0.40 27.89
N ALA A 173 -3.95 -0.87 27.29
CA ALA A 173 -5.30 -0.40 27.60
C ALA A 173 -5.67 -0.62 29.07
N GLN A 174 -5.32 -1.78 29.64
CA GLN A 174 -5.52 -2.07 31.07
C GLN A 174 -4.73 -1.16 32.00
N ARG A 175 -3.59 -0.61 31.56
CA ARG A 175 -2.83 0.43 32.29
C ARG A 175 -3.44 1.83 32.16
N GLY A 176 -4.48 2.01 31.35
CA GLY A 176 -5.15 3.30 31.11
C GLY A 176 -4.74 4.00 29.81
N VAL A 177 -3.85 3.40 29.00
CA VAL A 177 -3.40 3.95 27.71
C VAL A 177 -4.55 3.95 26.70
N GLN A 178 -4.75 5.06 25.98
CA GLN A 178 -5.83 5.19 25.00
C GLN A 178 -5.49 4.42 23.71
N CYS A 179 -6.01 3.20 23.61
CA CYS A 179 -5.73 2.29 22.49
C CYS A 179 -6.85 2.34 21.43
N ARG A 180 -6.49 2.63 20.17
CA ARG A 180 -7.41 2.67 19.02
C ARG A 180 -6.86 1.80 17.89
N LEU A 181 -7.58 0.76 17.50
CA LEU A 181 -7.17 -0.18 16.46
C LEU A 181 -8.16 -0.19 15.31
N MET A 182 -7.62 -0.02 14.12
CA MET A 182 -8.34 -0.01 12.86
C MET A 182 -7.75 -1.10 11.95
N VAL A 183 -8.57 -2.04 11.51
CA VAL A 183 -8.14 -3.14 10.61
C VAL A 183 -9.03 -3.23 9.40
N ASP A 184 -8.48 -3.64 8.25
CA ASP A 184 -9.30 -3.93 7.08
C ASP A 184 -10.24 -5.11 7.34
N SER A 185 -11.54 -4.92 7.13
CA SER A 185 -12.56 -5.92 7.44
C SER A 185 -12.44 -7.23 6.65
N LEU A 186 -11.80 -7.22 5.46
CA LEU A 186 -11.64 -8.42 4.64
C LEU A 186 -10.24 -9.03 4.79
N GLY A 187 -9.18 -8.22 4.80
CA GLY A 187 -7.81 -8.65 5.07
C GLY A 187 -7.64 -9.26 6.45
N SER A 188 -8.37 -8.74 7.45
CA SER A 188 -8.34 -9.21 8.85
C SER A 188 -9.63 -9.90 9.28
N ARG A 189 -10.44 -10.41 8.33
CA ARG A 189 -11.79 -10.96 8.61
C ARG A 189 -11.81 -12.03 9.68
N ASP A 190 -10.87 -12.97 9.62
CA ASP A 190 -10.81 -14.09 10.55
C ASP A 190 -10.34 -13.63 11.94
N PHE A 191 -9.45 -12.64 12.00
CA PHE A 191 -9.05 -11.98 13.24
C PHE A 191 -10.19 -11.20 13.88
N VAL A 192 -10.97 -10.42 13.12
CA VAL A 192 -12.15 -9.70 13.64
C VAL A 192 -13.20 -10.64 14.26
N ARG A 193 -13.24 -11.91 13.82
CA ARG A 193 -14.13 -12.94 14.37
C ARG A 193 -13.51 -13.75 15.52
N SER A 194 -12.24 -13.56 15.80
CA SER A 194 -11.47 -14.36 16.76
C SER A 194 -11.80 -14.04 18.22
N ALA A 195 -11.34 -14.92 19.12
CA ALA A 195 -11.35 -14.64 20.57
C ALA A 195 -10.41 -13.49 20.93
N THR A 196 -9.31 -13.31 20.20
CA THR A 196 -8.33 -12.25 20.40
C THR A 196 -8.93 -10.86 20.18
N TRP A 197 -9.77 -10.69 19.15
CA TRP A 197 -10.51 -9.44 18.93
C TRP A 197 -11.46 -9.11 20.08
N LYS A 198 -12.19 -10.11 20.58
CA LYS A 198 -13.08 -9.95 21.75
C LYS A 198 -12.28 -9.59 23.00
N MET A 199 -11.13 -10.22 23.21
CA MET A 199 -10.23 -9.94 24.33
C MET A 199 -9.73 -8.48 24.31
N LEU A 200 -9.35 -7.95 23.15
CA LEU A 200 -9.00 -6.53 23.00
C LEU A 200 -10.14 -5.60 23.40
N ALA A 201 -11.37 -5.89 22.93
CA ALA A 201 -12.55 -5.10 23.30
C ALA A 201 -12.81 -5.13 24.82
N CYS A 202 -12.73 -6.31 25.43
CA CYS A 202 -12.87 -6.48 26.88
C CYS A 202 -11.78 -5.76 27.69
N ALA A 203 -10.58 -5.61 27.11
CA ALA A 203 -9.48 -4.85 27.73
C ALA A 203 -9.65 -3.32 27.63
N GLY A 204 -10.71 -2.83 26.98
CA GLY A 204 -10.99 -1.40 26.83
C GLY A 204 -10.41 -0.76 25.56
N VAL A 205 -9.89 -1.56 24.63
CA VAL A 205 -9.38 -1.07 23.35
C VAL A 205 -10.54 -0.66 22.45
N LYS A 206 -10.47 0.53 21.84
CA LYS A 206 -11.43 0.96 20.82
C LYS A 206 -11.09 0.27 19.49
N LEU A 207 -12.01 -0.53 18.99
CA LEU A 207 -11.79 -1.35 17.79
C LEU A 207 -12.70 -0.89 16.64
N HIS A 208 -12.15 -0.82 15.44
CA HIS A 208 -12.89 -0.57 14.21
C HIS A 208 -12.43 -1.49 13.08
N ALA A 209 -13.39 -2.10 12.38
CA ALA A 209 -13.15 -2.84 11.14
C ALA A 209 -13.54 -1.94 9.96
N THR A 210 -12.57 -1.45 9.19
CA THR A 210 -12.83 -0.52 8.09
C THR A 210 -13.54 -1.20 6.94
N LEU A 211 -14.31 -0.40 6.19
CA LEU A 211 -15.01 -0.84 4.99
C LEU A 211 -16.03 -1.97 5.24
N SER A 212 -16.38 -2.27 6.50
CA SER A 212 -17.31 -3.35 6.87
C SER A 212 -18.75 -3.08 6.41
N ASP A 213 -19.10 -1.82 6.22
CA ASP A 213 -20.40 -1.34 5.73
C ASP A 213 -20.54 -1.42 4.21
N ILE A 214 -19.45 -1.66 3.47
CA ILE A 214 -19.48 -2.02 2.04
C ILE A 214 -19.99 -3.47 1.95
N SER A 215 -21.27 -3.66 2.28
CA SER A 215 -21.86 -4.99 2.45
C SER A 215 -21.83 -5.79 1.15
N HIS A 216 -21.43 -7.06 1.25
CA HIS A 216 -21.36 -8.00 0.13
C HIS A 216 -22.70 -8.32 -0.54
N LEU A 217 -23.85 -7.86 -0.02
CA LEU A 217 -25.19 -8.20 -0.54
C LEU A 217 -26.02 -6.97 -0.97
N ARG A 218 -26.04 -5.86 -0.21
CA ARG A 218 -26.75 -4.61 -0.65
C ARG A 218 -25.95 -3.80 -1.66
N HIS A 219 -24.64 -4.01 -1.77
CA HIS A 219 -23.77 -3.31 -2.73
C HIS A 219 -23.42 -4.14 -3.98
N MET A 220 -23.93 -5.37 -4.12
CA MET A 220 -23.76 -6.17 -5.36
C MET A 220 -24.34 -5.48 -6.61
N ALA A 221 -25.19 -4.47 -6.43
CA ALA A 221 -25.70 -3.70 -7.55
C ALA A 221 -24.86 -2.43 -7.86
N PHE A 222 -24.03 -1.91 -6.92
CA PHE A 222 -23.47 -0.54 -7.05
C PHE A 222 -22.13 -0.22 -6.34
N SER A 223 -21.37 -1.17 -5.77
CA SER A 223 -20.01 -0.87 -5.22
C SER A 223 -19.06 -2.07 -5.24
N ARG A 224 -17.77 -1.82 -5.51
CA ARG A 224 -16.70 -2.84 -5.51
C ARG A 224 -16.49 -3.45 -4.13
N VAL A 225 -16.55 -4.78 -4.07
CA VAL A 225 -16.13 -5.63 -2.92
C VAL A 225 -14.61 -5.61 -2.66
N ASP A 226 -13.87 -4.86 -3.49
CA ASP A 226 -12.44 -5.03 -3.67
C ASP A 226 -11.56 -3.86 -3.18
N LEU A 227 -12.18 -2.82 -2.62
CA LEU A 227 -11.44 -1.76 -1.94
C LEU A 227 -10.84 -2.28 -0.62
N ARG A 228 -9.60 -1.88 -0.31
CA ARG A 228 -8.93 -2.20 0.95
C ARG A 228 -8.34 -0.98 1.63
N ASP A 229 -8.37 -0.98 2.95
CA ASP A 229 -7.46 -0.16 3.73
C ASP A 229 -6.12 -0.90 3.85
N HIS A 230 -5.18 -0.55 2.98
CA HIS A 230 -3.90 -1.22 2.88
C HIS A 230 -2.81 -0.53 3.72
N ARG A 231 -3.17 0.56 4.41
CA ARG A 231 -2.26 1.36 5.24
C ARG A 231 -1.69 0.56 6.41
N LYS A 232 -0.47 0.93 6.79
CA LYS A 232 0.30 0.34 7.90
C LYS A 232 0.92 1.49 8.66
N ILE A 233 0.19 1.95 9.68
CA ILE A 233 0.52 3.11 10.48
C ILE A 233 0.33 2.71 11.94
N MET A 234 1.40 2.79 12.73
CA MET A 234 1.32 2.66 14.17
C MET A 234 1.87 3.93 14.80
N VAL A 235 1.15 4.54 15.72
CA VAL A 235 1.60 5.73 16.45
C VAL A 235 1.47 5.48 17.95
N ILE A 236 2.55 5.71 18.67
CA ILE A 236 2.66 5.52 20.12
C ILE A 236 3.00 6.86 20.76
N ASP A 237 2.16 7.28 21.70
CA ASP A 237 2.28 8.49 22.51
C ASP A 237 2.50 9.78 21.71
N ASN A 238 2.10 9.80 20.43
CA ASN A 238 2.45 10.89 19.52
C ASN A 238 3.97 11.19 19.55
N ARG A 239 4.83 10.18 19.74
CA ARG A 239 6.29 10.35 19.86
C ARG A 239 7.05 9.42 18.95
N ILE A 240 6.53 8.21 18.78
CA ILE A 240 7.10 7.17 17.94
C ILE A 240 6.03 6.75 16.95
N ALA A 241 6.42 6.58 15.69
CA ALA A 241 5.58 5.95 14.70
C ALA A 241 6.31 4.83 13.98
N PHE A 242 5.54 3.90 13.43
CA PHE A 242 6.05 2.84 12.58
C PHE A 242 5.29 2.83 11.27
N CYS A 243 6.01 2.63 10.18
CA CYS A 243 5.44 2.49 8.85
C CYS A 243 6.29 1.55 7.99
N GLY A 244 5.68 0.98 6.96
CA GLY A 244 6.37 0.12 6.02
C GLY A 244 5.42 -0.89 5.40
N SER A 245 5.96 -2.07 5.13
CA SER A 245 5.25 -3.15 4.43
C SER A 245 4.69 -4.22 5.35
N GLN A 246 5.14 -4.24 6.61
CA GLN A 246 4.87 -5.30 7.57
C GLN A 246 3.43 -5.33 8.09
N ASN A 247 2.77 -6.46 7.88
CA ASN A 247 1.49 -6.81 8.50
C ASN A 247 1.70 -7.41 9.90
N PHE A 248 0.60 -7.55 10.66
CA PHE A 248 0.64 -8.21 11.98
C PHE A 248 0.41 -9.71 11.81
N ALA A 249 1.47 -10.37 11.36
CA ALA A 249 1.50 -11.79 11.07
C ALA A 249 2.87 -12.38 11.44
N SER A 250 2.88 -13.63 11.87
CA SER A 250 4.09 -14.40 12.03
C SER A 250 4.76 -14.63 10.67
N PRO A 251 6.08 -14.44 10.54
CA PRO A 251 6.79 -14.70 9.29
C PRO A 251 6.71 -16.16 8.88
N LEU A 252 6.34 -17.08 9.79
CA LEU A 252 6.04 -18.48 9.47
C LEU A 252 4.86 -18.65 8.51
N PHE A 253 4.01 -17.62 8.39
CA PHE A 253 2.89 -17.52 7.44
C PHE A 253 2.07 -18.81 7.31
N ARG A 254 1.68 -19.38 8.45
CA ARG A 254 1.08 -20.73 8.53
C ARG A 254 -0.24 -20.88 7.74
N ILE A 255 -0.93 -19.77 7.45
CA ILE A 255 -2.13 -19.81 6.61
C ILE A 255 -1.82 -20.09 5.13
N LYS A 256 -0.59 -19.83 4.67
CA LYS A 256 -0.09 -20.22 3.35
C LYS A 256 1.39 -20.67 3.42
N PRO A 257 1.68 -21.82 4.04
CA PRO A 257 3.05 -22.24 4.38
C PRO A 257 3.95 -22.44 3.17
N ARG A 258 3.37 -22.69 1.97
CA ARG A 258 4.10 -22.78 0.70
C ARG A 258 4.88 -21.51 0.34
N PHE A 259 4.40 -20.35 0.80
CA PHE A 259 5.01 -19.04 0.53
C PHE A 259 5.78 -18.50 1.73
N ALA A 260 5.85 -19.24 2.84
CA ALA A 260 6.65 -18.83 3.98
C ALA A 260 8.16 -18.88 3.64
N PRO A 261 8.97 -18.04 4.28
CA PRO A 261 8.55 -16.95 5.16
C PRO A 261 7.92 -15.74 4.44
N TRP A 262 7.03 -15.04 5.17
CA TRP A 262 6.57 -13.70 4.79
C TRP A 262 7.60 -12.67 5.24
N ILE A 263 8.19 -11.96 4.28
CA ILE A 263 9.34 -11.06 4.52
C ILE A 263 8.96 -9.62 4.20
N ASP A 264 8.98 -8.78 5.23
CA ASP A 264 8.66 -7.37 5.16
C ASP A 264 9.78 -6.49 5.74
N MET A 265 9.59 -5.19 5.57
CA MET A 265 10.41 -4.12 6.14
C MET A 265 9.52 -3.17 6.94
N LEU A 266 9.96 -2.85 8.16
CA LEU A 266 9.31 -1.90 9.07
C LEU A 266 10.32 -0.83 9.48
N LEU A 267 9.92 0.43 9.40
CA LEU A 267 10.69 1.57 9.84
C LEU A 267 10.14 2.06 11.18
N ARG A 268 11.02 2.41 12.10
CA ARG A 268 10.69 3.21 13.28
C ARG A 268 11.05 4.66 13.00
N CYS A 269 10.12 5.56 13.28
CA CYS A 269 10.21 6.99 13.01
C CYS A 269 9.96 7.77 14.31
N GLU A 270 10.83 8.73 14.58
CA GLU A 270 10.73 9.66 15.71
C GLU A 270 10.90 11.09 15.21
N GLY A 271 10.34 12.05 15.93
CA GLY A 271 10.39 13.46 15.59
C GLY A 271 9.15 13.96 14.84
N PRO A 272 9.25 15.10 14.14
CA PRO A 272 8.09 15.78 13.57
C PRO A 272 7.24 14.94 12.59
N ILE A 273 7.85 13.99 11.88
CA ILE A 273 7.17 13.07 10.95
C ILE A 273 6.04 12.27 11.62
N VAL A 274 6.13 12.03 12.93
CA VAL A 274 5.10 11.31 13.70
C VAL A 274 3.76 12.04 13.66
N ARG A 275 3.76 13.38 13.61
CA ARG A 275 2.54 14.18 13.49
C ARG A 275 1.82 13.93 12.17
N GLN A 276 2.56 13.75 11.07
CA GLN A 276 1.96 13.42 9.77
C GLN A 276 1.32 12.03 9.81
N MET A 277 1.99 11.03 10.40
CA MET A 277 1.42 9.69 10.56
C MET A 277 0.20 9.69 11.50
N GLN A 278 0.24 10.48 12.57
CA GLN A 278 -0.89 10.70 13.48
C GLN A 278 -2.08 11.32 12.75
N TYR A 279 -1.86 12.31 11.88
CA TYR A 279 -2.91 12.88 11.04
C TYR A 279 -3.53 11.79 10.14
N LEU A 280 -2.71 11.02 9.41
CA LEU A 280 -3.22 9.99 8.51
C LEU A 280 -4.06 8.92 9.22
N PHE A 281 -3.64 8.50 10.42
CA PHE A 281 -4.44 7.60 11.25
C PHE A 281 -5.80 8.23 11.58
N LEU A 282 -5.82 9.47 12.09
CA LEU A 282 -7.05 10.15 12.50
C LEU A 282 -7.99 10.44 11.31
N SER A 283 -7.44 10.77 10.15
CA SER A 283 -8.20 10.96 8.91
C SER A 283 -8.89 9.68 8.42
N GLY A 284 -8.40 8.51 8.83
CA GLY A 284 -9.13 7.24 8.68
C GLY A 284 -10.10 6.97 9.83
N TRP A 285 -9.68 7.22 11.07
CA TRP A 285 -10.42 6.86 12.27
C TRP A 285 -11.69 7.69 12.52
N ILE A 286 -11.58 9.02 12.49
CA ILE A 286 -12.66 9.95 12.82
C ILE A 286 -13.87 9.80 11.88
N PRO A 287 -13.74 9.77 10.54
CA PRO A 287 -14.91 9.67 9.67
C PRO A 287 -15.62 8.31 9.69
N GLU A 288 -14.92 7.28 10.17
CA GLU A 288 -15.45 5.92 10.33
C GLU A 288 -16.16 5.72 11.68
N THR A 289 -15.60 6.28 12.75
CA THR A 289 -16.08 6.05 14.13
C THR A 289 -16.93 7.19 14.68
N GLY A 290 -16.77 8.41 14.14
CA GLY A 290 -17.37 9.62 14.67
C GLY A 290 -16.76 10.10 15.99
N GLU A 291 -15.61 9.56 16.42
CA GLU A 291 -14.96 10.00 17.65
C GLU A 291 -14.45 11.45 17.53
N THR A 292 -14.77 12.28 18.52
CA THR A 292 -14.43 13.71 18.56
C THR A 292 -13.31 14.00 19.57
N GLY A 293 -12.71 15.19 19.48
CA GLY A 293 -11.71 15.66 20.45
C GLY A 293 -10.28 15.19 20.16
N LEU A 294 -10.06 14.50 19.05
CA LEU A 294 -8.74 14.04 18.60
C LEU A 294 -8.08 15.01 17.61
N ASP A 295 -8.83 16.00 17.13
CA ASP A 295 -8.49 16.84 15.99
C ASP A 295 -7.20 17.65 16.17
N HIS A 296 -6.78 17.90 17.42
CA HIS A 296 -5.63 18.72 17.76
C HIS A 296 -4.32 17.93 17.90
N LEU A 297 -4.37 16.60 18.03
CA LEU A 297 -3.19 15.76 18.27
C LEU A 297 -2.08 15.93 17.22
N PRO A 298 -2.38 16.02 15.91
CA PRO A 298 -1.33 16.19 14.90
C PRO A 298 -0.67 17.58 14.93
N ALA A 299 -1.31 18.58 15.53
CA ALA A 299 -0.76 19.93 15.62
C ALA A 299 0.09 20.16 16.88
N GLN A 300 0.17 19.20 17.80
CA GLN A 300 1.03 19.34 18.97
C GLN A 300 2.50 19.45 18.56
N ALA A 301 3.28 20.27 19.26
CA ALA A 301 4.72 20.38 18.99
C ALA A 301 5.41 19.01 19.21
N PRO A 302 6.41 18.66 18.38
CA PRO A 302 7.23 17.47 18.62
C PRO A 302 8.11 17.73 19.85
N GLU A 303 8.15 16.78 20.78
CA GLU A 303 9.01 16.89 21.98
C GLU A 303 10.50 16.80 21.64
N ASN A 304 10.84 16.02 20.61
CA ASN A 304 12.21 15.77 20.19
C ASN A 304 12.39 16.13 18.71
N SER A 305 12.99 17.30 18.41
CA SER A 305 13.59 17.55 17.10
C SER A 305 15.10 17.35 17.23
N LEU A 306 15.68 16.53 16.34
CA LEU A 306 17.11 16.21 16.39
C LEU A 306 17.86 17.04 15.34
N PRO A 307 18.73 18.00 15.71
CA PRO A 307 19.48 18.80 14.74
C PRO A 307 20.33 17.91 13.81
N GLY A 308 20.27 18.15 12.49
CA GLY A 308 21.04 17.39 11.49
C GLY A 308 20.46 16.02 11.08
N ALA A 309 19.22 15.70 11.47
CA ALA A 309 18.61 14.40 11.22
C ALA A 309 17.72 14.36 9.96
N SER A 310 17.24 13.17 9.59
CA SER A 310 16.58 12.83 8.32
C SER A 310 15.48 13.79 7.89
N THR A 311 15.48 14.14 6.60
CA THR A 311 14.36 14.84 5.97
C THR A 311 13.38 13.83 5.42
N ALA A 312 12.10 13.99 5.73
CA ALA A 312 11.07 13.07 5.29
C ALA A 312 9.68 13.70 5.18
N GLN A 313 8.83 13.03 4.43
CA GLN A 313 7.43 13.39 4.27
C GLN A 313 6.59 12.14 4.02
N VAL A 314 5.49 12.01 4.75
CA VAL A 314 4.50 10.95 4.50
C VAL A 314 3.48 11.47 3.50
N PHE A 315 2.97 10.58 2.68
CA PHE A 315 1.78 10.85 1.87
C PHE A 315 0.87 9.64 1.84
N GLU A 316 -0.42 9.89 1.63
CA GLU A 316 -1.44 8.86 1.44
C GLU A 316 -2.09 8.95 0.08
N THR A 317 -2.55 7.81 -0.43
CA THR A 317 -3.38 7.70 -1.61
C THR A 317 -4.59 6.83 -1.33
N GLY A 318 -5.60 6.89 -2.21
CA GLY A 318 -6.83 6.12 -2.08
C GLY A 318 -7.97 6.75 -2.89
N PRO A 319 -9.19 6.22 -2.77
CA PRO A 319 -10.35 6.66 -3.57
C PRO A 319 -10.75 8.11 -3.35
N THR A 320 -10.36 8.69 -2.21
CA THR A 320 -10.60 10.11 -1.88
C THR A 320 -9.43 11.02 -2.23
N ALA A 321 -8.26 10.45 -2.54
CA ALA A 321 -7.09 11.18 -2.97
C ALA A 321 -7.19 11.60 -4.44
N ARG A 322 -6.22 12.38 -4.91
CA ARG A 322 -6.11 12.76 -6.32
C ARG A 322 -5.91 11.51 -7.18
N PHE A 323 -6.63 11.43 -8.29
CA PHE A 323 -6.50 10.31 -9.23
C PHE A 323 -5.06 10.20 -9.74
N SER A 324 -4.56 8.97 -9.89
CA SER A 324 -3.19 8.63 -10.33
C SER A 324 -2.05 9.08 -9.42
N ALA A 325 -2.30 9.72 -8.27
CA ALA A 325 -1.24 10.26 -7.40
C ALA A 325 -0.16 9.23 -7.03
N MET A 326 -0.53 7.97 -6.83
CA MET A 326 0.42 6.90 -6.52
C MET A 326 1.32 6.55 -7.71
N SER A 327 0.71 6.39 -8.89
CA SER A 327 1.45 6.09 -10.13
C SER A 327 2.41 7.24 -10.47
N ASP A 328 1.90 8.47 -10.41
CA ASP A 328 2.68 9.67 -10.70
C ASP A 328 3.86 9.82 -9.74
N MET A 329 3.71 9.44 -8.46
CA MET A 329 4.80 9.49 -7.50
C MET A 329 5.88 8.45 -7.80
N PHE A 330 5.50 7.21 -8.11
CA PHE A 330 6.46 6.20 -8.53
C PHE A 330 7.21 6.65 -9.79
N VAL A 331 6.48 7.16 -10.79
CA VAL A 331 7.05 7.69 -12.03
C VAL A 331 8.03 8.83 -11.75
N ALA A 332 7.66 9.80 -10.91
CA ALA A 332 8.52 10.92 -10.53
C ALA A 332 9.82 10.42 -9.85
N CYS A 333 9.70 9.48 -8.91
CA CYS A 333 10.85 8.86 -8.25
C CYS A 333 11.78 8.15 -9.25
N ILE A 334 11.22 7.37 -10.18
CA ILE A 334 12.00 6.66 -11.21
C ILE A 334 12.72 7.63 -12.15
N TYR A 335 12.07 8.72 -12.54
CA TYR A 335 12.69 9.75 -13.38
C TYR A 335 13.75 10.59 -12.63
N ALA A 336 13.63 10.73 -11.31
CA ALA A 336 14.62 11.41 -10.48
C ALA A 336 15.96 10.66 -10.42
N ALA A 337 15.96 9.33 -10.58
CA ALA A 337 17.18 8.52 -10.57
C ALA A 337 18.16 8.92 -11.68
N ARG A 338 19.44 9.06 -11.33
CA ARG A 338 20.55 9.43 -12.23
C ARG A 338 21.69 8.42 -12.29
N LYS A 339 21.86 7.60 -11.25
CA LYS A 339 22.97 6.64 -11.08
C LYS A 339 22.46 5.24 -10.80
N GLU A 340 21.60 5.07 -9.80
CA GLU A 340 21.12 3.75 -9.36
C GLU A 340 19.66 3.80 -8.92
N LEU A 341 18.92 2.75 -9.28
CA LEU A 341 17.53 2.55 -8.90
C LEU A 341 17.34 1.10 -8.47
N VAL A 342 16.99 0.85 -7.21
CA VAL A 342 16.74 -0.51 -6.70
C VAL A 342 15.31 -0.60 -6.17
N ILE A 343 14.50 -1.47 -6.78
CA ILE A 343 13.10 -1.68 -6.45
C ILE A 343 12.91 -3.07 -5.85
N THR A 344 12.14 -3.15 -4.78
CA THR A 344 11.64 -4.40 -4.21
C THR A 344 10.12 -4.30 -4.10
N THR A 345 9.41 -5.25 -4.70
CA THR A 345 7.94 -5.29 -4.66
C THR A 345 7.43 -6.73 -4.80
N PRO A 346 6.42 -7.17 -4.02
CA PRO A 346 5.82 -8.49 -4.20
C PRO A 346 4.97 -8.58 -5.45
N TYR A 347 4.25 -7.49 -5.76
CA TYR A 347 3.24 -7.43 -6.80
C TYR A 347 3.61 -6.36 -7.82
N PHE A 348 3.66 -6.78 -9.07
CA PHE A 348 4.05 -5.94 -10.20
C PHE A 348 3.06 -6.15 -11.33
N VAL A 349 2.07 -5.27 -11.40
CA VAL A 349 1.10 -5.15 -12.49
C VAL A 349 0.99 -3.66 -12.79
N PRO A 350 2.08 -3.05 -13.29
CA PRO A 350 2.19 -1.60 -13.42
C PRO A 350 1.16 -1.08 -14.42
N ASP A 351 0.84 0.22 -14.32
CA ASP A 351 0.27 0.90 -15.46
C ASP A 351 1.34 1.19 -16.53
N GLU A 352 0.90 1.68 -17.67
CA GLU A 352 1.80 1.93 -18.80
C GLU A 352 2.85 3.00 -18.45
N SER A 353 2.46 4.08 -17.78
CA SER A 353 3.36 5.16 -17.37
C SER A 353 4.50 4.64 -16.49
N MET A 354 4.18 3.84 -15.47
CA MET A 354 5.17 3.26 -14.57
C MET A 354 6.07 2.25 -15.27
N LEU A 355 5.53 1.33 -16.07
CA LEU A 355 6.34 0.38 -16.83
C LEU A 355 7.33 1.10 -17.76
N ARG A 356 6.85 2.13 -18.47
CA ARG A 356 7.68 2.92 -19.38
C ARG A 356 8.76 3.72 -18.66
N ALA A 357 8.45 4.29 -17.49
CA ALA A 357 9.44 4.98 -16.66
C ALA A 357 10.57 4.03 -16.22
N ILE A 358 10.21 2.83 -15.76
CA ILE A 358 11.19 1.79 -15.36
C ILE A 358 12.07 1.42 -16.55
N CYS A 359 11.48 1.12 -17.71
CA CYS A 359 12.24 0.77 -18.92
C CYS A 359 13.06 1.94 -19.48
N ALA A 360 12.72 3.19 -19.15
CA ALA A 360 13.50 4.36 -19.55
C ALA A 360 14.74 4.56 -18.68
N ALA A 361 14.73 4.12 -17.41
CA ALA A 361 15.85 4.34 -16.49
C ALA A 361 17.20 3.78 -17.00
N PRO A 362 17.33 2.50 -17.38
CA PRO A 362 18.60 2.00 -17.91
C PRO A 362 18.99 2.62 -19.25
N ARG A 363 18.02 3.02 -20.08
CA ARG A 363 18.28 3.75 -21.33
C ARG A 363 18.87 5.14 -21.11
N ARG A 364 18.65 5.73 -19.93
CA ARG A 364 19.30 6.97 -19.47
C ARG A 364 20.66 6.70 -18.77
N GLY A 365 21.12 5.46 -18.72
CA GLY A 365 22.37 5.06 -18.05
C GLY A 365 22.24 4.79 -16.55
N VAL A 366 21.02 4.72 -16.01
CA VAL A 366 20.78 4.40 -14.58
C VAL A 366 20.91 2.88 -14.38
N LYS A 367 21.71 2.45 -13.40
CA LYS A 367 21.77 1.04 -13.01
C LYS A 367 20.46 0.67 -12.29
N THR A 368 19.58 -0.07 -12.97
CA THR A 368 18.25 -0.41 -12.45
C THR A 368 18.17 -1.89 -12.08
N THR A 369 17.84 -2.18 -10.83
CA THR A 369 17.60 -3.54 -10.31
C THR A 369 16.18 -3.66 -9.78
N ILE A 370 15.49 -4.77 -10.10
CA ILE A 370 14.18 -5.07 -9.51
C ILE A 370 14.19 -6.49 -8.94
N ILE A 371 13.77 -6.62 -7.69
CA ILE A 371 13.70 -7.88 -6.96
C ILE A 371 12.23 -8.26 -6.75
N PHE A 372 11.82 -9.38 -7.32
CA PHE A 372 10.50 -9.98 -7.17
C PHE A 372 10.57 -11.26 -6.34
N PRO A 373 9.50 -11.67 -5.65
CA PRO A 373 9.43 -13.01 -5.08
C PRO A 373 9.38 -14.06 -6.18
N ALA A 374 10.21 -15.10 -6.10
CA ALA A 374 10.11 -16.26 -6.99
C ALA A 374 8.73 -16.93 -6.84
N ARG A 375 8.22 -16.99 -5.61
CA ARG A 375 6.91 -17.56 -5.26
C ARG A 375 5.94 -16.46 -4.85
N ASN A 376 4.93 -16.22 -5.69
CA ASN A 376 3.85 -15.27 -5.42
C ASN A 376 2.61 -16.02 -4.93
N ASP A 377 1.96 -15.53 -3.88
CA ASP A 377 0.76 -16.13 -3.27
C ASP A 377 -0.53 -15.83 -4.05
N SER A 378 -0.42 -15.05 -5.13
CA SER A 378 -1.43 -14.82 -6.16
C SER A 378 -0.91 -15.29 -7.53
N TRP A 379 -1.50 -16.38 -8.04
CA TRP A 379 -1.13 -16.95 -9.35
C TRP A 379 -1.37 -15.96 -10.50
N LEU A 380 -2.45 -15.17 -10.43
CA LEU A 380 -2.77 -14.15 -11.44
C LEU A 380 -1.70 -13.05 -11.45
N VAL A 381 -1.37 -12.49 -10.28
CA VAL A 381 -0.36 -11.44 -10.16
C VAL A 381 1.01 -11.95 -10.58
N GLY A 382 1.38 -13.17 -10.19
CA GLY A 382 2.65 -13.77 -10.58
C GLY A 382 2.81 -13.99 -12.09
N ASN A 383 1.72 -14.25 -12.83
CA ASN A 383 1.75 -14.36 -14.29
C ASN A 383 1.69 -13.00 -14.98
N ALA A 384 0.89 -12.06 -14.48
CA ALA A 384 0.87 -10.68 -14.99
C ALA A 384 2.22 -9.98 -14.81
N CYS A 385 2.90 -10.18 -13.68
CA CYS A 385 4.25 -9.68 -13.47
C CYS A 385 5.23 -10.23 -14.52
N ARG A 386 5.16 -11.54 -14.77
CA ARG A 386 6.06 -12.21 -15.72
C ARG A 386 5.81 -11.85 -17.19
N SER A 387 4.62 -11.35 -17.55
CA SER A 387 4.41 -10.86 -18.92
C SER A 387 5.27 -9.64 -19.24
N SER A 388 5.65 -8.84 -18.23
CA SER A 388 6.50 -7.65 -18.40
C SER A 388 7.99 -7.95 -18.36
N TYR A 389 8.42 -9.19 -18.09
CA TYR A 389 9.84 -9.51 -17.92
C TYR A 389 10.66 -9.20 -19.17
N MET A 390 10.15 -9.51 -20.36
CA MET A 390 10.89 -9.24 -21.60
C MET A 390 11.12 -7.74 -21.80
N ASP A 391 10.10 -6.92 -21.56
CA ASP A 391 10.21 -5.45 -21.70
C ASP A 391 11.27 -4.88 -20.75
N LEU A 392 11.27 -5.36 -19.50
CA LEU A 392 12.25 -4.98 -18.48
C LEU A 392 13.66 -5.40 -18.91
N LEU A 393 13.87 -6.68 -19.20
CA LEU A 393 15.18 -7.24 -19.54
C LEU A 393 15.76 -6.61 -20.81
N GLN A 394 14.96 -6.44 -21.87
CA GLN A 394 15.41 -5.80 -23.12
C GLN A 394 15.76 -4.32 -22.94
N SER A 395 15.15 -3.65 -21.96
CA SER A 395 15.47 -2.26 -21.64
C SER A 395 16.76 -2.09 -20.82
N GLY A 396 17.34 -3.19 -20.30
CA GLY A 396 18.54 -3.18 -19.47
C GLY A 396 18.28 -3.23 -17.96
N VAL A 397 17.05 -3.49 -17.53
CA VAL A 397 16.74 -3.70 -16.10
C VAL A 397 17.27 -5.06 -15.66
N ASP A 398 17.97 -5.10 -14.53
CA ASP A 398 18.41 -6.34 -13.90
C ASP A 398 17.29 -6.92 -13.02
N VAL A 399 16.62 -7.96 -13.53
CA VAL A 399 15.48 -8.59 -12.86
C VAL A 399 15.93 -9.81 -12.07
N HIS A 400 15.54 -9.88 -10.81
CA HIS A 400 15.91 -10.95 -9.88
C HIS A 400 14.68 -11.58 -9.23
N GLU A 401 14.70 -12.91 -9.06
CA GLU A 401 13.69 -13.67 -8.33
C GLU A 401 14.27 -14.16 -6.99
N TYR A 402 13.67 -13.69 -5.90
CA TYR A 402 14.03 -14.04 -4.53
C TYR A 402 13.42 -15.40 -4.12
N PRO A 403 14.24 -16.41 -3.75
CA PRO A 403 13.77 -17.79 -3.65
C PRO A 403 13.26 -18.18 -2.26
N LEU A 404 13.64 -17.45 -1.20
CA LEU A 404 13.48 -17.98 0.16
C LEU A 404 12.03 -17.94 0.65
N GLY A 405 11.18 -17.04 0.16
CA GLY A 405 9.79 -16.91 0.62
C GLY A 405 9.02 -15.83 -0.13
N LEU A 406 7.91 -15.37 0.45
CA LEU A 406 7.14 -14.23 -0.05
C LEU A 406 7.85 -12.92 0.35
N LEU A 407 8.71 -12.44 -0.53
CA LEU A 407 9.29 -11.11 -0.42
C LEU A 407 8.21 -10.05 -0.64
N HIS A 408 7.69 -9.50 0.46
CA HIS A 408 6.56 -8.57 0.50
C HIS A 408 6.96 -7.13 0.84
N THR A 409 8.25 -6.88 1.02
CA THR A 409 8.82 -5.53 1.10
C THR A 409 8.40 -4.69 -0.10
N LYS A 410 7.96 -3.45 0.15
CA LYS A 410 7.72 -2.42 -0.88
C LYS A 410 8.66 -1.26 -0.61
N SER A 411 9.76 -1.24 -1.37
CA SER A 411 10.80 -0.23 -1.22
C SER A 411 11.42 0.15 -2.56
N MET A 412 11.83 1.40 -2.66
CA MET A 412 12.60 1.94 -3.77
C MET A 412 13.73 2.79 -3.19
N THR A 413 14.96 2.58 -3.63
CA THR A 413 16.10 3.46 -3.33
C THR A 413 16.60 4.11 -4.62
N ILE A 414 16.99 5.38 -4.52
CA ILE A 414 17.34 6.23 -5.66
C ILE A 414 18.68 6.89 -5.34
N ASP A 415 19.69 6.60 -6.16
CA ASP A 415 21.03 7.16 -6.14
C ASP A 415 21.78 7.05 -4.79
N GLY A 416 21.31 6.20 -3.87
CA GLY A 416 21.84 6.08 -2.51
C GLY A 416 21.50 7.27 -1.60
N GLU A 417 20.60 8.16 -2.01
CA GLU A 417 20.28 9.40 -1.29
C GLU A 417 18.82 9.51 -0.89
N LEU A 418 17.92 8.93 -1.69
CA LEU A 418 16.49 8.95 -1.45
C LEU A 418 15.94 7.54 -1.32
N ALA A 419 14.92 7.39 -0.48
CA ALA A 419 14.17 6.16 -0.37
C ALA A 419 12.67 6.43 -0.29
N LEU A 420 11.91 5.52 -0.90
CA LEU A 420 10.46 5.45 -0.77
C LEU A 420 10.11 4.08 -0.17
N VAL A 421 9.48 4.08 1.00
CA VAL A 421 9.07 2.86 1.72
C VAL A 421 7.64 3.00 2.20
N GLY A 422 6.83 1.96 2.05
CA GLY A 422 5.45 2.01 2.52
C GLY A 422 4.64 0.77 2.24
N SER A 423 3.33 0.99 2.10
CA SER A 423 2.34 -0.06 1.93
C SER A 423 2.00 -0.33 0.46
N ALA A 424 2.27 0.60 -0.46
CA ALA A 424 1.82 0.49 -1.84
C ALA A 424 2.64 -0.53 -2.64
N ASN A 425 1.92 -1.42 -3.32
CA ASN A 425 2.49 -2.26 -4.35
C ASN A 425 2.54 -1.52 -5.71
N MET A 426 3.29 -2.07 -6.65
CA MET A 426 3.31 -1.62 -8.04
C MET A 426 2.24 -2.34 -8.88
N ASP A 427 1.00 -2.36 -8.38
CA ASP A 427 -0.14 -3.00 -9.05
C ASP A 427 -1.36 -2.07 -9.15
N ARG A 428 -2.26 -2.35 -10.10
CA ARG A 428 -3.47 -1.57 -10.37
C ARG A 428 -4.31 -1.23 -9.14
N ARG A 429 -4.36 -2.12 -8.14
CA ARG A 429 -5.17 -1.89 -6.94
C ARG A 429 -4.53 -0.85 -6.04
N SER A 430 -3.24 -0.96 -5.76
CA SER A 430 -2.51 0.05 -4.98
C SER A 430 -2.45 1.39 -5.72
N LEU A 431 -2.41 1.38 -7.06
CA LEU A 431 -2.36 2.61 -7.85
C LEU A 431 -3.69 3.37 -7.91
N GLU A 432 -4.83 2.67 -7.96
CA GLU A 432 -6.13 3.27 -8.29
C GLU A 432 -7.20 3.12 -7.20
N LEU A 433 -7.05 2.15 -6.29
CA LEU A 433 -8.14 1.72 -5.40
C LEU A 433 -7.78 1.83 -3.92
N ASN A 434 -6.77 1.10 -3.47
CA ASN A 434 -6.53 0.92 -2.04
C ASN A 434 -6.16 2.24 -1.35
N TYR A 435 -6.54 2.36 -0.08
CA TYR A 435 -5.87 3.34 0.78
C TYR A 435 -4.45 2.86 1.04
N GLU A 436 -3.46 3.69 0.76
CA GLU A 436 -2.04 3.38 0.92
C GLU A 436 -1.34 4.56 1.61
N ASN A 437 -0.30 4.28 2.39
CA ASN A 437 0.61 5.28 2.93
C ASN A 437 2.06 4.93 2.60
N ASN A 438 2.85 5.95 2.25
CA ASN A 438 4.27 5.80 1.96
C ASN A 438 5.06 6.97 2.56
N LEU A 439 6.32 6.70 2.87
CA LEU A 439 7.27 7.65 3.43
C LEU A 439 8.36 7.91 2.39
N LEU A 440 8.46 9.15 1.94
CA LEU A 440 9.58 9.65 1.14
C LEU A 440 10.66 10.17 2.10
N ILE A 441 11.88 9.68 1.93
CA ILE A 441 13.02 9.93 2.82
C ILE A 441 14.16 10.49 1.98
N SER A 442 14.78 11.56 2.47
CA SER A 442 16.03 12.13 1.97
C SER A 442 17.06 12.09 3.09
N ASP A 443 17.81 11.01 3.13
CA ASP A 443 18.84 10.73 4.13
C ASP A 443 19.74 9.59 3.61
N LYS A 444 21.05 9.83 3.54
CA LYS A 444 22.02 8.86 3.01
C LYS A 444 22.18 7.64 3.91
N ASP A 445 22.19 7.82 5.22
CA ASP A 445 22.41 6.73 6.17
C ASP A 445 21.18 5.82 6.27
N VAL A 446 19.99 6.40 6.26
CA VAL A 446 18.74 5.63 6.20
C VAL A 446 18.61 4.92 4.85
N THR A 447 18.92 5.60 3.75
CA THR A 447 18.90 5.00 2.42
C THR A 447 19.91 3.87 2.30
N ALA A 448 21.10 4.01 2.90
CA ALA A 448 22.10 2.94 2.96
C ALA A 448 21.62 1.72 3.74
N GLN A 449 20.93 1.89 4.88
CA GLN A 449 20.33 0.77 5.62
C GLN A 449 19.25 0.03 4.81
N ILE A 450 18.43 0.77 4.06
CA ILE A 450 17.41 0.20 3.18
C ILE A 450 18.08 -0.56 2.02
N LEU A 451 19.09 0.05 1.40
CA LEU A 451 19.84 -0.55 0.31
C LEU A 451 20.60 -1.81 0.78
N GLU A 452 21.24 -1.79 1.95
CA GLU A 452 21.87 -2.95 2.57
C GLU A 452 20.87 -4.12 2.69
N ARG A 453 19.65 -3.83 3.13
CA ARG A 453 18.58 -4.83 3.19
C ARG A 453 18.22 -5.37 1.80
N GLN A 454 18.09 -4.49 0.80
CA GLN A 454 17.82 -4.89 -0.58
C GLN A 454 18.96 -5.73 -1.17
N MET A 455 20.21 -5.40 -0.88
CA MET A 455 21.38 -6.17 -1.30
C MET A 455 21.44 -7.53 -0.62
N GLY A 456 21.00 -7.63 0.64
CA GLY A 456 20.75 -8.90 1.31
C GLY A 456 19.76 -9.78 0.53
N TYR A 457 18.63 -9.22 0.08
CA TYR A 457 17.70 -9.95 -0.79
C TYR A 457 18.35 -10.36 -2.11
N LEU A 458 19.08 -9.45 -2.74
CA LEU A 458 19.76 -9.67 -4.02
C LEU A 458 20.80 -10.80 -3.93
N SER A 459 21.56 -10.87 -2.83
CA SER A 459 22.66 -11.81 -2.62
C SER A 459 22.26 -13.28 -2.69
N VAL A 460 20.99 -13.59 -2.39
CA VAL A 460 20.41 -14.94 -2.46
C VAL A 460 19.46 -15.12 -3.65
N SER A 461 19.23 -14.06 -4.43
CA SER A 461 18.29 -14.08 -5.54
C SER A 461 18.90 -14.69 -6.79
N HIS A 462 18.04 -15.18 -7.67
CA HIS A 462 18.45 -15.65 -8.99
C HIS A 462 18.16 -14.58 -10.04
N ARG A 463 19.19 -14.22 -10.80
CA ARG A 463 19.04 -13.34 -11.96
C ARG A 463 18.19 -14.02 -13.03
N VAL A 464 17.21 -13.31 -13.56
CA VAL A 464 16.37 -13.82 -14.65
C VAL A 464 17.14 -13.68 -15.97
N ASP A 465 17.37 -14.81 -16.64
CA ASP A 465 18.05 -14.86 -17.93
C ASP A 465 17.08 -14.46 -19.08
N PRO A 466 17.41 -13.42 -19.88
CA PRO A 466 16.64 -13.05 -21.06
C PRO A 466 16.41 -14.18 -22.05
N GLU A 467 17.38 -15.08 -22.25
CA GLU A 467 17.24 -16.21 -23.19
C GLU A 467 16.22 -17.23 -22.69
N VAL A 468 16.18 -17.48 -21.37
CA VAL A 468 15.16 -18.34 -20.76
C VAL A 468 13.76 -17.76 -20.95
N VAL A 469 13.59 -16.45 -20.78
CA VAL A 469 12.29 -15.78 -20.98
C VAL A 469 11.87 -15.82 -22.45
N ARG A 470 12.80 -15.62 -23.41
CA ARG A 470 12.50 -15.75 -24.85
C ARG A 470 12.08 -17.16 -25.22
N ALA A 471 12.71 -18.16 -24.60
CA ALA A 471 12.44 -19.58 -24.85
C ALA A 471 11.17 -20.11 -24.14
N TRP A 472 10.41 -19.27 -23.42
CA TRP A 472 9.18 -19.72 -22.78
C TRP A 472 8.20 -20.32 -23.81
N PRO A 473 7.62 -21.49 -23.49
CA PRO A 473 6.72 -22.17 -24.41
C PRO A 473 5.48 -21.32 -24.69
N LEU A 474 4.90 -21.49 -25.88
CA LEU A 474 3.80 -20.66 -26.37
C LEU A 474 2.61 -20.61 -25.38
N HIS A 475 2.22 -21.74 -24.79
CA HIS A 475 1.12 -21.78 -23.83
C HIS A 475 1.37 -20.89 -22.61
N ARG A 476 2.60 -20.86 -22.09
CA ARG A 476 2.97 -20.02 -20.94
C ARG A 476 2.87 -18.54 -21.30
N ARG A 477 3.40 -18.16 -22.47
CA ARG A 477 3.32 -16.78 -22.98
C ARG A 477 1.88 -16.34 -23.20
N LEU A 478 1.04 -17.21 -23.78
CA LEU A 478 -0.38 -16.94 -23.98
C LEU A 478 -1.10 -16.74 -22.64
N THR A 479 -0.87 -17.60 -21.65
CA THR A 479 -1.46 -17.45 -20.31
C THR A 479 -1.04 -16.15 -19.65
N GLN A 480 0.26 -15.82 -19.64
CA GLN A 480 0.77 -14.60 -19.03
C GLN A 480 0.20 -13.34 -19.69
N ASN A 481 0.21 -13.28 -21.03
CA ASN A 481 -0.31 -12.14 -21.77
C ASN A 481 -1.82 -12.01 -21.63
N PHE A 482 -2.57 -13.12 -21.65
CA PHE A 482 -4.01 -13.10 -21.43
C PHE A 482 -4.38 -12.55 -20.06
N ILE A 483 -3.68 -12.99 -19.00
CA ILE A 483 -3.90 -12.48 -17.64
C ILE A 483 -3.56 -10.99 -17.56
N ALA A 484 -2.44 -10.56 -18.15
CA ALA A 484 -2.06 -9.15 -18.17
C ALA A 484 -3.08 -8.27 -18.92
N MET A 485 -3.67 -8.78 -20.00
CA MET A 485 -4.74 -8.07 -20.73
C MET A 485 -6.01 -7.87 -19.90
N MET A 486 -6.25 -8.68 -18.87
CA MET A 486 -7.39 -8.52 -17.97
C MET A 486 -7.14 -7.48 -16.87
N ALA A 487 -5.90 -7.03 -16.68
CA ALA A 487 -5.54 -6.05 -15.64
C ALA A 487 -6.34 -4.72 -15.70
N PRO A 488 -6.75 -4.17 -16.86
CA PRO A 488 -7.59 -2.97 -16.92
C PRO A 488 -9.05 -3.17 -16.46
N VAL A 489 -9.50 -4.42 -16.37
CA VAL A 489 -10.86 -4.77 -15.92
C VAL A 489 -10.89 -4.96 -14.40
N LEU A 490 -9.81 -5.55 -13.86
CA LEU A 490 -9.53 -5.67 -12.43
C LEU A 490 -9.31 -4.26 -11.84
#